data_AF-A0AA35SX94-F1
#
_entry.id   AF-A0AA35SX94-F1
#
_cell.length_a   1.000
_cell.length_b   1.000
_cell.length_c   1.000
_cell.angle_alpha   90.00
_cell.angle_beta   90.00
_cell.angle_gamma   90.00
#
_symmetry.space_group_name_H-M   'P 1'
#
loop_
_entity.id
_entity.type
_entity.pdbx_description
1 polymer ?
#
loop_
_entity_poly.entity_id
_entity_poly.type
_entity_poly.pdbx_seq_one_letter_code
_entity_poly.pdbx_strand_id
1 'polypeptide(L)'
;AQHPEKNSHLSLSLSLSLPLSLSLSQAVSRIEVELATAQASIANLDLYVLHHDMFGKGVIKRMGISPDGFIQMALQLAYYKDTGGSFCLTYEASMTMLFLEGRTETVRPVTVESTTFIRAMCNPDSDDKERKQLLQKAVDKHSLLYKLAMAGKGMDRHLFCLYVISKYLKIESPFLAKVLGEPWRLSTSQTPAQQTGKLDYNNNPELISPGGGFGPVTEKGYGVSYIIQGDYHIYFHVSSFKSALNTDSARFANLIKESMSDMRELFLDSLQK
;
A
#
# COMPACT_ATOMS: atom_id res chain seq x y z
N ALA A 1 51.92 -53.29 -22.61
CA ALA A 1 51.28 -52.41 -23.60
C ALA A 1 50.94 -51.11 -22.90
N GLN A 2 51.54 -50.01 -23.34
CA GLN A 2 51.42 -48.68 -22.73
C GLN A 2 49.98 -48.17 -22.88
N HIS A 3 49.35 -47.79 -21.77
CA HIS A 3 48.16 -46.95 -21.79
C HIS A 3 48.61 -45.51 -22.06
N PRO A 4 48.13 -44.84 -23.12
CA PRO A 4 48.32 -43.41 -23.23
C PRO A 4 47.23 -42.70 -22.41
N GLU A 5 47.64 -42.05 -21.33
CA GLU A 5 46.93 -40.92 -20.75
C GLU A 5 46.71 -39.87 -21.84
N LYS A 6 45.47 -39.58 -22.17
CA LYS A 6 45.10 -38.31 -22.80
C LYS A 6 44.36 -37.47 -21.78
N ASN A 7 45.13 -36.71 -21.01
CA ASN A 7 44.69 -35.47 -20.39
C ASN A 7 44.33 -34.48 -21.51
N SER A 8 43.09 -34.54 -22.01
CA SER A 8 42.51 -33.40 -22.71
C SER A 8 41.97 -32.46 -21.65
N HIS A 9 42.80 -31.50 -21.22
CA HIS A 9 42.33 -30.28 -20.58
C HIS A 9 41.32 -29.61 -21.53
N LEU A 10 40.03 -29.84 -21.29
CA LEU A 10 38.96 -29.01 -21.82
C LEU A 10 39.05 -27.67 -21.08
N SER A 11 39.88 -26.76 -21.60
CA SER A 11 39.79 -25.35 -21.25
C SER A 11 38.48 -24.81 -21.82
N LEU A 12 37.40 -24.90 -21.04
CA LEU A 12 36.19 -24.12 -21.29
C LEU A 12 36.51 -22.66 -20.98
N SER A 13 37.16 -21.98 -21.95
CA SER A 13 37.18 -20.52 -21.97
C SER A 13 35.80 -20.03 -22.39
N LEU A 14 34.88 -19.96 -21.43
CA LEU A 14 33.62 -19.25 -21.60
C LEU A 14 33.90 -17.75 -21.52
N SER A 15 34.50 -17.19 -22.58
CA SER A 15 34.45 -15.75 -22.82
C SER A 15 33.09 -15.42 -23.42
N LEU A 16 32.05 -15.41 -22.60
CA LEU A 16 30.77 -14.83 -23.00
C LEU A 16 30.88 -13.30 -22.91
N SER A 17 31.71 -12.70 -23.77
CA SER A 17 31.63 -11.28 -24.02
C SER A 17 30.38 -11.07 -24.87
N LEU A 18 29.24 -10.79 -24.24
CA LEU A 18 28.14 -10.13 -24.96
C LEU A 18 28.74 -8.84 -25.53
N PRO A 19 28.83 -8.67 -26.85
CA PRO A 19 29.22 -7.39 -27.39
C PRO A 19 28.14 -6.41 -26.96
N LEU A 20 28.50 -5.47 -26.09
CA LEU A 20 27.72 -4.23 -25.95
C LEU A 20 27.65 -3.65 -27.36
N SER A 21 26.46 -3.70 -27.96
CA SER A 21 26.19 -3.22 -29.32
C SER A 21 26.32 -1.69 -29.42
N LEU A 22 26.51 -1.02 -28.29
CA LEU A 22 26.75 0.40 -28.15
C LEU A 22 28.26 0.68 -28.08
N SER A 23 28.72 1.68 -28.82
CA SER A 23 30.05 2.23 -28.57
C SER A 23 30.13 2.77 -27.13
N LEU A 24 31.33 2.83 -26.56
CA LEU A 24 31.53 3.41 -25.23
C LEU A 24 30.96 4.83 -25.13
N SER A 25 31.12 5.66 -26.18
CA SER A 25 30.57 7.00 -26.24
C SER A 25 29.03 7.03 -26.22
N GLN A 26 28.38 6.11 -26.95
CA GLN A 26 26.92 5.99 -26.94
C GLN A 26 26.41 5.48 -25.58
N ALA A 27 27.13 4.56 -24.94
CA ALA A 27 26.78 4.04 -23.63
C ALA A 27 26.89 5.14 -22.56
N VAL A 28 27.98 5.91 -22.53
CA VAL A 28 28.17 7.02 -21.59
C VAL A 28 27.09 8.09 -21.77
N SER A 29 26.81 8.51 -23.00
CA SER A 29 25.77 9.51 -23.26
C SER A 29 24.38 9.05 -22.79
N ARG A 30 24.04 7.76 -22.98
CA ARG A 30 22.79 7.19 -22.45
C ARG A 30 22.77 7.20 -20.92
N ILE A 31 23.87 6.81 -20.27
CA ILE A 31 23.98 6.82 -18.80
C ILE A 31 23.76 8.24 -18.25
N GLU A 32 24.33 9.26 -18.88
CA GLU A 32 24.16 10.65 -18.46
C GLU A 32 22.70 11.12 -18.54
N VAL A 33 22.00 10.78 -19.63
CA VAL A 33 20.57 11.11 -19.82
C VAL A 33 19.70 10.38 -18.79
N GLU A 34 19.92 9.09 -18.57
CA GLU A 34 19.15 8.32 -17.60
C GLU A 34 19.46 8.73 -16.15
N LEU A 35 20.71 9.12 -15.86
CA LEU A 35 21.09 9.66 -14.56
C LEU A 35 20.37 10.98 -14.28
N ALA A 36 20.33 11.89 -15.25
CA ALA A 36 19.59 13.16 -15.12
C ALA A 36 18.09 12.90 -14.89
N THR A 37 17.51 11.92 -15.60
CA THR A 37 16.11 11.52 -15.44
C THR A 37 15.83 10.93 -14.05
N ALA A 38 16.73 10.08 -13.54
CA ALA A 38 16.64 9.51 -12.20
C ALA A 38 16.77 10.59 -11.12
N GLN A 39 17.73 11.50 -11.27
CA GLN A 39 17.93 12.63 -10.35
C GLN A 39 16.70 13.55 -10.30
N ALA A 40 16.11 13.89 -11.44
CA ALA A 40 14.88 14.68 -11.50
C ALA A 40 13.71 13.96 -10.82
N SER A 41 13.58 12.65 -11.04
CA SER A 41 12.53 11.82 -10.42
C SER A 41 12.69 11.75 -8.90
N ILE A 42 13.93 11.55 -8.40
CA ILE A 42 14.24 11.55 -6.97
C ILE A 42 13.98 12.93 -6.36
N ALA A 43 14.36 14.01 -7.04
CA ALA A 43 14.15 15.36 -6.56
C ALA A 43 12.65 15.69 -6.42
N ASN A 44 11.81 15.18 -7.33
CA ASN A 44 10.36 15.41 -7.33
C ASN A 44 9.59 14.53 -6.33
N LEU A 45 10.14 13.40 -5.89
CA LEU A 45 9.50 12.57 -4.86
C LEU A 45 9.47 13.32 -3.52
N ASP A 46 8.28 13.38 -2.91
CA ASP A 46 8.09 13.74 -1.51
C ASP A 46 7.84 12.45 -0.72
N LEU A 47 8.54 12.29 0.40
CA LEU A 47 8.47 11.10 1.25
C LEU A 47 8.56 11.51 2.71
N TYR A 48 7.57 11.11 3.49
CA TYR A 48 7.55 11.25 4.93
C TYR A 48 7.36 9.88 5.59
N VAL A 49 8.31 9.50 6.45
CA VAL A 49 8.23 8.26 7.23
C VAL A 49 7.73 8.59 8.63
N LEU A 50 6.48 8.22 8.92
CA LEU A 50 5.88 8.39 10.23
C LEU A 50 6.11 7.13 11.06
N HIS A 51 6.74 7.30 12.22
CA HIS A 51 6.71 6.31 13.30
C HIS A 51 5.62 6.68 14.29
N HIS A 52 4.67 5.78 14.48
CA HIS A 52 3.61 5.90 15.48
C HIS A 52 3.79 4.83 16.55
N ASP A 53 4.02 5.26 17.79
CA ASP A 53 4.26 4.43 18.96
C ASP A 53 3.37 4.75 20.17
N MET A 54 2.50 5.76 20.05
CA MET A 54 1.53 6.13 21.10
C MET A 54 0.57 4.98 21.43
N PHE A 55 0.25 4.16 20.44
CA PHE A 55 -0.43 2.88 20.55
C PHE A 55 -0.24 2.07 19.27
N GLY A 56 -0.48 0.77 19.32
CA GLY A 56 -0.44 -0.09 18.14
C GLY A 56 -1.56 -1.12 18.12
N LYS A 57 -1.33 -2.24 17.43
CA LYS A 57 -2.33 -3.31 17.29
C LYS A 57 -2.83 -3.85 18.63
N GLY A 58 -2.02 -3.79 19.70
CA GLY A 58 -2.41 -4.27 21.02
C GLY A 58 -3.63 -3.51 21.57
N VAL A 59 -3.61 -2.18 21.46
CA VAL A 59 -4.75 -1.33 21.83
C VAL A 59 -5.91 -1.53 20.85
N ILE A 60 -5.63 -1.54 19.54
CA ILE A 60 -6.67 -1.66 18.51
C ILE A 60 -7.48 -2.95 18.66
N LYS A 61 -6.82 -4.06 18.97
CA LYS A 61 -7.49 -5.34 19.26
C LYS A 61 -8.35 -5.29 20.52
N ARG A 62 -7.93 -4.58 21.58
CA ARG A 62 -8.77 -4.40 22.80
C ARG A 62 -10.03 -3.56 22.53
N MET A 63 -10.01 -2.70 21.51
CA MET A 63 -11.22 -2.01 21.04
C MET A 63 -12.20 -2.93 20.28
N GLY A 64 -11.83 -4.19 20.04
CA GLY A 64 -12.62 -5.13 19.23
C GLY A 64 -12.52 -4.90 17.73
N ILE A 65 -11.50 -4.15 17.29
CA ILE A 65 -11.35 -3.69 15.90
C ILE A 65 -10.18 -4.41 15.22
N SER A 66 -10.34 -4.76 13.94
CA SER A 66 -9.23 -5.23 13.10
C SER A 66 -8.17 -4.14 12.95
N PRO A 67 -6.88 -4.37 13.30
CA PRO A 67 -5.83 -3.37 13.13
C PRO A 67 -5.71 -2.82 11.71
N ASP A 68 -5.88 -3.68 10.72
CA ASP A 68 -5.81 -3.30 9.31
C ASP A 68 -7.01 -2.43 8.90
N GLY A 69 -8.23 -2.86 9.25
CA GLY A 69 -9.44 -2.06 9.01
C GLY A 69 -9.43 -0.72 9.75
N PHE A 70 -8.88 -0.66 10.97
CA PHE A 70 -8.68 0.59 11.70
C PHE A 70 -7.78 1.55 10.93
N ILE A 71 -6.61 1.07 10.47
CA ILE A 71 -5.68 1.90 9.70
C ILE A 71 -6.34 2.36 8.40
N GLN A 72 -7.02 1.48 7.68
CA GLN A 72 -7.70 1.84 6.44
C GLN A 72 -8.78 2.90 6.63
N MET A 73 -9.54 2.85 7.73
CA MET A 73 -10.50 3.91 8.07
C MET A 73 -9.80 5.22 8.46
N ALA A 74 -8.68 5.16 9.19
CA ALA A 74 -7.89 6.35 9.50
C ALA A 74 -7.31 7.01 8.24
N LEU A 75 -6.88 6.22 7.24
CA LEU A 75 -6.43 6.73 5.94
C LEU A 75 -7.56 7.44 5.19
N GLN A 76 -8.79 6.90 5.24
CA GLN A 76 -9.95 7.54 4.60
C GLN A 76 -10.35 8.83 5.32
N LEU A 77 -10.30 8.86 6.66
CA LEU A 77 -10.56 10.07 7.45
C LEU A 77 -9.53 11.16 7.14
N ALA A 78 -8.24 10.79 7.14
CA ALA A 78 -7.16 11.70 6.81
C ALA A 78 -7.31 12.29 5.41
N TYR A 79 -7.68 11.47 4.42
CA TYR A 79 -7.85 11.95 3.04
C TYR A 79 -9.05 12.89 2.91
N TYR A 80 -10.14 12.57 3.60
CA TYR A 80 -11.33 13.42 3.63
C TYR A 80 -11.02 14.79 4.25
N LYS A 81 -10.27 14.82 5.35
CA LYS A 81 -9.78 16.06 5.97
C LYS A 81 -8.83 16.83 5.03
N ASP A 82 -7.84 16.16 4.44
CA ASP A 82 -6.82 16.77 3.56
C ASP A 82 -7.43 17.46 2.34
N THR A 83 -8.50 16.88 1.79
CA THR A 83 -9.15 17.37 0.57
C THR A 83 -10.33 18.30 0.82
N GLY A 84 -10.63 18.64 2.08
CA GLY A 84 -11.78 19.48 2.41
C GLY A 84 -13.13 18.81 2.14
N GLY A 85 -13.20 17.48 2.29
CA GLY A 85 -14.45 16.72 2.27
C GLY A 85 -14.70 15.88 1.01
N SER A 86 -13.64 15.48 0.30
CA SER A 86 -13.75 14.61 -0.88
C SER A 86 -13.33 13.18 -0.60
N PHE A 87 -13.93 12.24 -1.33
CA PHE A 87 -13.50 10.84 -1.38
C PHE A 87 -12.80 10.56 -2.71
N CYS A 88 -11.92 9.56 -2.75
CA CYS A 88 -11.28 9.11 -3.98
C CYS A 88 -11.31 7.58 -4.10
N LEU A 89 -10.91 7.05 -5.25
CA LEU A 89 -10.61 5.63 -5.35
C LEU A 89 -9.35 5.31 -4.55
N THR A 90 -9.52 4.47 -3.54
CA THR A 90 -8.43 3.93 -2.74
C THR A 90 -8.14 2.48 -3.13
N TYR A 91 -6.90 2.21 -3.52
CA TYR A 91 -6.39 0.86 -3.76
C TYR A 91 -5.79 0.30 -2.46
N GLU A 92 -6.11 -0.93 -2.13
CA GLU A 92 -5.41 -1.71 -1.10
C GLU A 92 -5.01 -3.07 -1.68
N ALA A 93 -3.73 -3.43 -1.54
CA ALA A 93 -3.25 -4.75 -1.95
C ALA A 93 -3.71 -5.84 -0.97
N SER A 94 -4.41 -6.85 -1.49
CA SER A 94 -4.73 -8.08 -0.74
C SER A 94 -4.08 -9.28 -1.39
N MET A 95 -3.42 -10.13 -0.59
CA MET A 95 -2.69 -11.29 -1.10
C MET A 95 -3.66 -12.44 -1.48
N THR A 96 -3.43 -13.08 -2.62
CA THR A 96 -4.24 -14.23 -3.11
C THR A 96 -3.49 -15.55 -3.01
N MET A 97 -2.63 -15.69 -1.99
CA MET A 97 -1.75 -16.85 -1.77
C MET A 97 -2.47 -18.19 -1.49
N LEU A 98 -3.81 -18.19 -1.46
CA LEU A 98 -4.62 -19.41 -1.43
C LEU A 98 -4.65 -20.14 -2.78
N PHE A 99 -4.26 -19.46 -3.86
CA PHE A 99 -4.24 -20.00 -5.22
C PHE A 99 -2.79 -20.24 -5.69
N LEU A 100 -2.61 -21.25 -6.54
CA LEU A 100 -1.34 -21.47 -7.24
C LEU A 100 -0.97 -20.22 -8.03
N GLU A 101 0.28 -19.74 -7.89
CA GLU A 101 0.78 -18.49 -8.49
C GLU A 101 0.01 -17.23 -8.07
N GLY A 102 -0.78 -17.31 -6.99
CA GLY A 102 -1.48 -16.19 -6.41
C GLY A 102 -0.53 -15.03 -6.09
N ARG A 103 -0.89 -13.83 -6.54
CA ARG A 103 -0.19 -12.58 -6.24
C ARG A 103 -1.10 -11.71 -5.40
N THR A 104 -1.81 -10.78 -6.03
CA THR A 104 -2.66 -9.82 -5.35
C THR A 104 -4.00 -9.62 -6.05
N GLU A 105 -5.00 -9.26 -5.26
CA GLU A 105 -6.25 -8.63 -5.67
C GLU A 105 -6.34 -7.23 -5.03
N THR A 106 -7.25 -6.38 -5.53
CA THR A 106 -7.56 -5.07 -4.96
C THR A 106 -8.70 -5.19 -3.96
N VAL A 107 -8.50 -4.64 -2.77
CA VAL A 107 -9.58 -4.22 -1.88
C VAL A 107 -9.85 -2.75 -2.15
N ARG A 108 -11.13 -2.36 -2.15
CA ARG A 108 -11.60 -0.98 -2.34
C ARG A 108 -12.16 -0.47 -0.99
N PRO A 109 -11.35 0.20 -0.14
CA PRO A 109 -11.76 0.59 1.21
C PRO A 109 -12.87 1.66 1.24
N VAL A 110 -13.06 2.41 0.15
CA VAL A 110 -14.09 3.45 0.05
C VAL A 110 -15.45 2.84 -0.29
N THR A 111 -16.10 2.29 0.74
CA THR A 111 -17.46 1.76 0.69
C THR A 111 -18.48 2.76 1.22
N VAL A 112 -19.78 2.48 1.03
CA VAL A 112 -20.87 3.28 1.63
C VAL A 112 -20.71 3.37 3.15
N GLU A 113 -20.40 2.26 3.80
CA GLU A 113 -20.17 2.17 5.25
C GLU A 113 -18.99 3.04 5.68
N SER A 114 -17.84 2.97 4.98
CA SER A 114 -16.69 3.83 5.27
C SER A 114 -17.05 5.30 5.12
N THR A 115 -17.66 5.72 4.01
CA THR A 115 -17.98 7.13 3.78
C THR A 115 -19.05 7.66 4.74
N THR A 116 -19.94 6.80 5.23
CA THR A 116 -20.92 7.16 6.26
C THR A 116 -20.23 7.41 7.60
N PHE A 117 -19.33 6.51 8.00
CA PHE A 117 -18.50 6.68 9.19
C PHE A 117 -17.65 7.96 9.11
N ILE A 118 -16.93 8.19 8.00
CA ILE A 118 -16.08 9.36 7.84
C ILE A 118 -16.88 10.67 7.93
N ARG A 119 -18.06 10.73 7.30
CA ARG A 119 -18.93 11.91 7.41
C ARG A 119 -19.39 12.14 8.85
N ALA A 120 -19.74 11.09 9.59
CA ALA A 120 -20.14 11.20 11.00
C ALA A 120 -18.99 11.65 11.92
N MET A 121 -17.75 11.25 11.63
CA MET A 121 -16.57 11.75 12.35
C MET A 121 -16.34 13.25 12.14
N CYS A 122 -16.66 13.78 10.96
CA CYS A 122 -16.51 15.20 10.65
C CYS A 122 -17.76 16.03 10.97
N ASN A 123 -18.86 15.40 11.42
CA ASN A 123 -20.09 16.08 11.77
C ASN A 123 -20.10 16.44 13.26
N PRO A 124 -20.14 17.72 13.65
CA PRO A 124 -20.20 18.12 15.07
C PRO A 124 -21.47 17.65 15.78
N ASP A 125 -22.55 17.40 15.03
CA ASP A 125 -23.84 16.99 15.60
C ASP A 125 -23.97 15.47 15.83
N SER A 126 -22.99 14.67 15.35
CA SER A 126 -22.98 13.21 15.58
C SER A 126 -22.40 12.87 16.95
N ASP A 127 -23.08 12.01 17.71
CA ASP A 127 -22.60 11.54 19.00
C ASP A 127 -21.55 10.42 18.88
N ASP A 128 -20.72 10.24 19.91
CA ASP A 128 -19.63 9.27 19.89
C ASP A 128 -20.10 7.80 19.85
N LYS A 129 -21.33 7.53 20.35
CA LYS A 129 -21.91 6.19 20.29
C LYS A 129 -22.29 5.84 18.85
N GLU A 130 -22.86 6.77 18.10
CA GLU A 130 -23.13 6.65 16.67
C GLU A 130 -21.82 6.46 15.89
N ARG A 131 -20.83 7.34 16.11
CA ARG A 131 -19.52 7.25 15.45
C ARG A 131 -18.85 5.88 15.67
N LYS A 132 -18.88 5.38 16.90
CA LYS A 132 -18.36 4.05 17.26
C LYS A 132 -19.10 2.90 16.55
N GLN A 133 -20.42 2.96 16.47
CA GLN A 133 -21.21 1.96 15.75
C GLN A 133 -20.94 1.99 14.24
N LEU A 134 -20.81 3.19 13.66
CA LEU A 134 -20.47 3.36 12.25
C LEU A 134 -19.05 2.89 11.94
N LEU A 135 -18.09 3.15 12.82
CA LEU A 135 -16.73 2.62 12.70
C LEU A 135 -16.74 1.09 12.65
N GLN A 136 -17.46 0.45 13.56
CA GLN A 136 -17.54 -1.02 13.58
C GLN A 136 -18.11 -1.56 12.25
N LYS A 137 -19.20 -0.98 11.75
CA LYS A 137 -19.79 -1.37 10.45
C LYS A 137 -18.81 -1.20 9.29
N ALA A 138 -18.06 -0.10 9.28
CA ALA A 138 -17.08 0.18 8.23
C ALA A 138 -15.91 -0.82 8.26
N VAL A 139 -15.39 -1.13 9.46
CA VAL A 139 -14.31 -2.12 9.64
C VAL A 139 -14.78 -3.54 9.34
N ASP A 140 -16.01 -3.91 9.73
CA ASP A 140 -16.59 -5.22 9.43
C ASP A 140 -16.75 -5.40 7.91
N LYS A 141 -17.23 -4.35 7.22
CA LYS A 141 -17.32 -4.34 5.76
C LYS A 141 -15.96 -4.48 5.10
N HIS A 142 -14.98 -3.70 5.55
CA HIS A 142 -13.61 -3.78 5.05
C HIS A 142 -13.03 -5.20 5.24
N SER A 143 -13.18 -5.77 6.43
CA SER A 143 -12.74 -7.14 6.76
C SER A 143 -13.41 -8.20 5.88
N LEU A 144 -14.71 -8.03 5.57
CA LEU A 144 -15.42 -8.90 4.63
C LEU A 144 -14.84 -8.77 3.21
N LEU A 145 -14.63 -7.55 2.71
CA LEU A 145 -14.06 -7.32 1.39
C LEU A 145 -12.65 -7.90 1.26
N TYR A 146 -11.83 -7.75 2.30
CA TYR A 146 -10.49 -8.32 2.33
C TYR A 146 -10.52 -9.85 2.24
N LYS A 147 -11.40 -10.52 3.01
CA LYS A 147 -11.59 -11.98 2.92
C LYS A 147 -12.08 -12.42 1.54
N LEU A 148 -12.99 -11.66 0.92
CA LEU A 148 -13.46 -11.93 -0.43
C LEU A 148 -12.33 -11.79 -1.45
N ALA A 149 -11.52 -10.73 -1.37
CA ALA A 149 -10.37 -10.53 -2.23
C ALA A 149 -9.35 -11.66 -2.11
N MET A 150 -8.97 -12.05 -0.88
CA MET A 150 -8.09 -13.20 -0.62
C MET A 150 -8.61 -14.50 -1.24
N ALA A 151 -9.93 -14.69 -1.23
CA ALA A 151 -10.62 -15.85 -1.79
C ALA A 151 -10.89 -15.72 -3.32
N GLY A 152 -10.25 -14.78 -4.02
CA GLY A 152 -10.39 -14.61 -5.47
C GLY A 152 -11.76 -14.09 -5.90
N LYS A 153 -12.53 -13.50 -4.98
CA LYS A 153 -13.86 -12.91 -5.23
C LYS A 153 -13.82 -11.39 -5.33
N GLY A 154 -12.64 -10.81 -5.52
CA GLY A 154 -12.50 -9.41 -5.92
C GLY A 154 -12.90 -9.19 -7.38
N MET A 155 -13.06 -7.92 -7.75
CA MET A 155 -13.51 -7.56 -9.10
C MET A 155 -12.38 -7.04 -9.99
N ASP A 156 -11.33 -6.46 -9.41
CA ASP A 156 -10.37 -5.65 -10.16
C ASP A 156 -9.50 -6.51 -11.09
N ARG A 157 -8.99 -7.66 -10.63
CA ARG A 157 -8.27 -8.58 -11.54
C ARG A 157 -9.19 -9.18 -12.61
N HIS A 158 -10.46 -9.41 -12.30
CA HIS A 158 -11.44 -9.89 -13.28
C HIS A 158 -11.70 -8.81 -14.36
N LEU A 159 -11.94 -7.56 -13.98
CA LEU A 159 -12.10 -6.45 -14.93
C LEU A 159 -10.84 -6.25 -15.78
N PHE A 160 -9.65 -6.38 -15.18
CA PHE A 160 -8.39 -6.32 -15.91
C PHE A 160 -8.27 -7.46 -16.94
N CYS A 161 -8.66 -8.69 -16.59
CA CYS A 161 -8.71 -9.80 -17.55
C CYS A 161 -9.62 -9.50 -18.74
N LEU A 162 -10.82 -8.97 -18.49
CA LEU A 162 -11.74 -8.54 -19.56
C LEU A 162 -11.12 -7.46 -20.45
N TYR A 163 -10.38 -6.51 -19.87
CA TYR A 163 -9.66 -5.50 -20.63
C TYR A 163 -8.55 -6.09 -21.51
N VAL A 164 -7.74 -7.00 -20.98
CA VAL A 164 -6.68 -7.66 -21.77
C VAL A 164 -7.29 -8.43 -22.95
N ILE A 165 -8.37 -9.17 -22.70
CA ILE A 165 -9.10 -9.90 -23.75
C ILE A 165 -9.69 -8.93 -24.78
N SER A 166 -10.29 -7.82 -24.35
CA SER A 166 -10.85 -6.83 -25.28
C SER A 166 -9.78 -6.21 -26.18
N LYS A 167 -8.58 -5.94 -25.65
CA LYS A 167 -7.44 -5.46 -26.43
C LYS A 167 -6.95 -6.50 -27.43
N TYR A 168 -6.84 -7.76 -27.02
CA TYR A 168 -6.47 -8.85 -27.93
C TYR A 168 -7.47 -9.02 -29.08
N LEU A 169 -8.76 -8.98 -28.78
CA LEU A 169 -9.85 -9.11 -29.76
C LEU A 169 -10.13 -7.81 -30.52
N LYS A 170 -9.44 -6.71 -30.20
CA LYS A 170 -9.68 -5.37 -30.76
C LYS A 170 -11.14 -4.90 -30.60
N ILE A 171 -11.74 -5.23 -29.47
CA ILE A 171 -13.09 -4.82 -29.08
C ILE A 171 -12.99 -3.59 -28.18
N GLU A 172 -13.64 -2.51 -28.59
CA GLU A 172 -13.84 -1.34 -27.76
C GLU A 172 -15.01 -1.58 -26.80
N SER A 173 -14.79 -1.27 -25.52
CA SER A 173 -15.83 -1.34 -24.49
C SER A 173 -15.91 0.00 -23.77
N PRO A 174 -16.98 0.79 -24.02
CA PRO A 174 -17.21 2.04 -23.29
C PRO A 174 -17.28 1.83 -21.77
N PHE A 175 -17.80 0.67 -21.34
CA PHE A 175 -17.82 0.29 -19.94
C PHE A 175 -16.40 0.15 -19.37
N LEU A 176 -15.52 -0.65 -20.01
CA LEU A 176 -14.15 -0.85 -19.53
C LEU A 176 -13.34 0.45 -19.57
N ALA A 177 -13.52 1.25 -20.61
CA ALA A 177 -12.88 2.57 -20.72
C ALA A 177 -13.28 3.48 -19.55
N LYS A 178 -14.56 3.47 -19.16
CA LYS A 178 -15.05 4.25 -18.01
C LYS A 178 -14.51 3.72 -16.68
N VAL A 179 -14.68 2.43 -16.38
CA VAL A 179 -14.37 1.91 -15.04
C VAL A 179 -12.86 1.82 -14.76
N LEU A 180 -12.03 1.70 -15.79
CA LEU A 180 -10.56 1.67 -15.67
C LEU A 180 -9.91 3.04 -15.86
N GLY A 181 -10.67 4.05 -16.30
CA GLY A 181 -10.18 5.41 -16.50
C GLY A 181 -10.10 6.25 -15.22
N GLU A 182 -10.77 5.83 -14.15
CA GLU A 182 -10.79 6.55 -12.88
C GLU A 182 -9.47 6.36 -12.11
N PRO A 183 -8.81 7.45 -11.68
CA PRO A 183 -7.48 7.38 -11.05
C PRO A 183 -7.55 6.88 -9.60
N TRP A 184 -6.62 5.99 -9.22
CA TRP A 184 -6.34 5.59 -7.85
C TRP A 184 -5.53 6.67 -7.13
N ARG A 185 -6.21 7.69 -6.59
CA ARG A 185 -5.53 8.83 -5.93
C ARG A 185 -4.94 8.47 -4.56
N LEU A 186 -5.36 7.36 -3.95
CA LEU A 186 -4.73 6.82 -2.76
C LEU A 186 -4.39 5.35 -3.00
N SER A 187 -3.11 4.99 -2.96
CA SER A 187 -2.65 3.61 -3.08
C SER A 187 -2.04 3.16 -1.77
N THR A 188 -2.53 2.05 -1.23
CA THR A 188 -2.17 1.56 0.11
C THR A 188 -1.70 0.12 0.07
N SER A 189 -0.77 -0.23 0.96
CA SER A 189 -0.35 -1.62 1.13
C SER A 189 0.18 -1.86 2.54
N GLN A 190 -0.36 -2.88 3.20
CA GLN A 190 0.21 -3.40 4.43
C GLN A 190 1.40 -4.30 4.08
N THR A 191 2.57 -4.00 4.63
CA THR A 191 3.71 -4.93 4.62
C THR A 191 3.49 -6.00 5.69
N PRO A 192 3.44 -7.31 5.34
CA PRO A 192 3.24 -8.36 6.33
C PRO A 192 4.50 -8.55 7.20
N ALA A 193 4.44 -8.20 8.49
CA ALA A 193 5.56 -8.36 9.41
C ALA A 193 5.56 -9.69 10.20
N GLN A 194 4.40 -10.35 10.33
CA GLN A 194 4.22 -11.52 11.19
C GLN A 194 3.51 -12.67 10.46
N GLN A 195 4.06 -13.10 9.33
CA GLN A 195 3.56 -14.31 8.65
C GLN A 195 3.97 -15.60 9.37
N THR A 196 4.93 -15.53 10.30
CA THR A 196 5.34 -16.66 11.15
C THR A 196 5.35 -16.23 12.61
N GLY A 197 5.00 -17.13 13.53
CA GLY A 197 5.10 -16.89 14.98
C GLY A 197 6.53 -16.97 15.53
N LYS A 198 7.55 -16.91 14.68
CA LYS A 198 8.95 -17.11 15.07
C LYS A 198 9.64 -15.84 15.60
N LEU A 199 9.10 -14.67 15.29
CA LEU A 199 9.67 -13.38 15.69
C LEU A 199 8.78 -12.70 16.72
N ASP A 200 9.34 -12.48 17.91
CA ASP A 200 8.70 -11.74 18.98
C ASP A 200 9.29 -10.33 19.08
N TYR A 201 8.69 -9.39 18.36
CA TYR A 201 9.12 -7.99 18.33
C TYR A 201 8.89 -7.25 19.66
N ASN A 202 8.06 -7.77 20.57
CA ASN A 202 7.87 -7.12 21.87
C ASN A 202 9.09 -7.37 22.78
N ASN A 203 9.68 -8.57 22.70
CA ASN A 203 10.85 -8.96 23.50
C ASN A 203 12.18 -8.75 22.77
N ASN A 204 12.16 -8.47 21.46
CA ASN A 204 13.35 -8.25 20.63
C ASN A 204 13.21 -6.93 19.83
N PRO A 205 13.22 -5.78 20.51
CA PRO A 205 13.00 -4.48 19.87
C PRO A 205 14.08 -4.12 18.83
N GLU A 206 15.26 -4.70 18.91
CA GLU A 206 16.36 -4.55 17.94
C GLU A 206 16.02 -5.12 16.55
N LEU A 207 15.01 -5.98 16.46
CA LEU A 207 14.52 -6.55 15.20
C LEU A 207 13.43 -5.69 14.53
N ILE A 208 13.02 -4.60 15.17
CA ILE A 208 12.03 -3.65 14.64
C ILE A 208 12.66 -2.88 13.47
N SER A 209 11.95 -2.81 12.36
CA SER A 209 12.35 -2.11 11.15
C SER A 209 11.18 -1.32 10.58
N PRO A 210 11.39 -0.10 10.08
CA PRO A 210 10.32 0.69 9.46
C PRO A 210 9.78 0.07 8.18
N GLY A 211 10.37 -1.01 7.67
CA GLY A 211 9.97 -1.64 6.40
C GLY A 211 10.32 -0.76 5.21
N GLY A 212 9.50 -0.82 4.16
CA GLY A 212 9.67 -0.03 2.94
C GLY A 212 8.35 0.50 2.41
N GLY A 213 8.44 1.46 1.50
CA GLY A 213 7.30 2.08 0.83
C GLY A 213 7.41 2.08 -0.69
N PHE A 214 6.47 2.75 -1.33
CA PHE A 214 6.41 2.94 -2.78
C PHE A 214 5.94 4.37 -3.09
N GLY A 215 6.24 4.85 -4.29
CA GLY A 215 5.75 6.15 -4.78
C GLY A 215 4.26 6.12 -5.16
N PRO A 216 3.62 7.27 -5.37
CA PRO A 216 2.23 7.34 -5.82
C PRO A 216 2.03 6.69 -7.18
N VAL A 217 0.82 6.15 -7.43
CA VAL A 217 0.44 5.59 -8.74
C VAL A 217 -0.22 6.61 -9.66
N THR A 218 -0.42 7.84 -9.18
CA THR A 218 -0.93 8.98 -9.95
C THR A 218 -0.18 10.25 -9.56
N GLU A 219 -0.03 11.20 -10.49
CA GLU A 219 0.71 12.45 -10.25
C GLU A 219 0.14 13.28 -9.10
N LYS A 220 -1.17 13.21 -8.88
CA LYS A 220 -1.92 14.01 -7.89
C LYS A 220 -2.40 13.20 -6.69
N GLY A 221 -1.79 12.04 -6.45
CA GLY A 221 -2.20 11.11 -5.41
C GLY A 221 -1.10 10.83 -4.38
N TYR A 222 -1.44 9.94 -3.45
CA TYR A 222 -0.54 9.46 -2.41
C TYR A 222 -0.25 7.97 -2.56
N GLY A 223 0.97 7.57 -2.21
CA GLY A 223 1.34 6.19 -1.89
C GLY A 223 1.51 6.05 -0.39
N VAL A 224 0.87 5.05 0.23
CA VAL A 224 1.00 4.80 1.68
C VAL A 224 1.27 3.32 1.92
N SER A 225 2.51 2.99 2.28
CA SER A 225 2.78 1.67 2.87
C SER A 225 2.74 1.77 4.38
N TYR A 226 2.21 0.76 5.05
CA TYR A 226 2.29 0.65 6.50
C TYR A 226 2.70 -0.74 6.95
N ILE A 227 3.39 -0.79 8.09
CA ILE A 227 3.81 -2.04 8.72
C ILE A 227 3.50 -1.96 10.21
N ILE A 228 2.94 -3.04 10.75
CA ILE A 228 2.61 -3.18 12.16
C ILE A 228 3.62 -4.13 12.79
N GLN A 229 4.40 -3.66 13.77
CA GLN A 229 5.43 -4.45 14.43
C GLN A 229 5.25 -4.44 15.95
N GLY A 230 5.29 -5.63 16.55
CA GLY A 230 4.93 -5.80 17.96
C GLY A 230 3.50 -5.31 18.24
N ASP A 231 3.23 -4.91 19.48
CA ASP A 231 1.92 -4.41 19.91
C ASP A 231 1.77 -2.88 19.84
N TYR A 232 2.89 -2.16 19.68
CA TYR A 232 2.96 -0.70 19.84
C TYR A 232 3.35 0.04 18.57
N HIS A 233 4.19 -0.53 17.71
CA HIS A 233 4.80 0.22 16.62
C HIS A 233 4.04 0.05 15.31
N ILE A 234 3.69 1.18 14.70
CA ILE A 234 3.17 1.25 13.35
C ILE A 234 4.02 2.26 12.59
N TYR A 235 4.60 1.85 11.47
CA TYR A 235 5.32 2.75 10.59
C TYR A 235 4.50 2.99 9.33
N PHE A 236 4.47 4.23 8.86
CA PHE A 236 3.88 4.62 7.58
C PHE A 236 4.95 5.25 6.70
N HIS A 237 5.05 4.80 5.46
CA HIS A 237 5.80 5.46 4.39
C HIS A 237 4.78 6.18 3.52
N VAL A 238 4.65 7.49 3.71
CA VAL A 238 3.71 8.35 2.97
C VAL A 238 4.50 9.05 1.87
N SER A 239 4.10 8.87 0.63
CA SER A 239 4.74 9.49 -0.53
C SER A 239 3.75 10.27 -1.39
N SER A 240 4.25 11.33 -2.01
CA SER A 240 3.57 12.18 -3.00
C SER A 240 4.60 12.76 -3.98
N PHE A 241 4.18 13.62 -4.89
CA PHE A 241 5.10 14.37 -5.75
C PHE A 241 5.08 15.85 -5.39
N LYS A 242 6.26 16.45 -5.22
CA LYS A 242 6.42 17.89 -4.91
C LYS A 242 5.84 18.80 -5.99
N SER A 243 5.79 18.32 -7.23
CA SER A 243 5.16 19.01 -8.35
C SER A 243 3.64 19.13 -8.22
N ALA A 244 2.98 18.32 -7.38
CA ALA A 244 1.53 18.33 -7.22
C ALA A 244 1.11 19.18 -6.03
N LEU A 245 0.58 20.38 -6.31
CA LEU A 245 0.17 21.36 -5.30
C LEU A 245 -0.93 20.87 -4.34
N ASN A 246 -1.68 19.83 -4.72
CA ASN A 246 -2.75 19.28 -3.90
C ASN A 246 -2.26 18.23 -2.89
N THR A 247 -1.00 17.79 -2.96
CA THR A 247 -0.46 16.73 -2.09
C THR A 247 0.71 17.20 -1.26
N ASP A 248 0.83 16.70 -0.03
CA ASP A 248 1.95 16.97 0.88
C ASP A 248 2.10 15.77 1.82
N SER A 249 3.22 15.04 1.74
CA SER A 249 3.41 13.78 2.46
C SER A 249 3.46 13.98 3.98
N ALA A 250 4.07 15.06 4.45
CA ALA A 250 4.19 15.36 5.87
C ALA A 250 2.84 15.79 6.47
N ARG A 251 2.11 16.67 5.76
CA ARG A 251 0.75 17.07 6.14
C ARG A 251 -0.18 15.88 6.20
N PHE A 252 -0.14 15.02 5.17
CA PHE A 252 -0.99 13.83 5.13
C PHE A 252 -0.64 12.84 6.24
N ALA A 253 0.65 12.62 6.52
CA ALA A 253 1.08 11.79 7.65
C ALA A 253 0.59 12.32 9.00
N ASN A 254 0.61 13.64 9.21
CA ASN A 254 0.08 14.25 10.43
C ASN A 254 -1.44 14.05 10.55
N LEU A 255 -2.18 14.17 9.45
CA LEU A 255 -3.62 13.89 9.41
C LEU A 255 -3.93 12.41 9.67
N ILE A 256 -3.07 11.48 9.25
CA ILE A 256 -3.20 10.05 9.59
C ILE A 256 -3.06 9.86 11.10
N LYS A 257 -2.02 10.45 11.72
CA LYS A 257 -1.80 10.40 13.16
C LYS A 257 -2.98 10.98 13.95
N GLU A 258 -3.47 12.15 13.54
CA GLU A 258 -4.65 12.79 14.14
C GLU A 258 -5.88 11.89 14.00
N SER A 259 -6.16 11.39 12.80
CA SER A 259 -7.29 10.50 12.53
C SER A 259 -7.26 9.22 13.38
N MET A 260 -6.07 8.63 13.56
CA MET A 260 -5.89 7.49 14.46
C MET A 260 -6.19 7.86 15.92
N SER A 261 -5.79 9.04 16.37
CA SER A 261 -6.10 9.54 17.72
C SER A 261 -7.60 9.73 17.92
N ASP A 262 -8.25 10.49 17.02
CA ASP A 262 -9.69 10.76 17.09
C ASP A 262 -10.52 9.47 17.14
N MET A 263 -10.14 8.49 16.31
CA MET A 263 -10.82 7.19 16.30
C MET A 263 -10.61 6.39 17.59
N ARG A 264 -9.43 6.49 18.22
CA ARG A 264 -9.15 5.85 19.51
C ARG A 264 -9.94 6.52 20.63
N GLU A 265 -10.13 7.83 20.58
CA GLU A 265 -10.84 8.60 21.61
C GLU A 265 -12.26 8.10 21.84
N LEU A 266 -12.94 7.62 20.79
CA LEU A 266 -14.26 6.97 20.86
C LEU A 266 -14.32 5.73 21.80
N PHE A 267 -13.18 5.20 22.24
CA PHE A 267 -13.08 3.98 23.04
C PHE A 267 -12.44 4.18 24.42
N LEU A 268 -12.11 5.41 24.84
CA LEU A 268 -11.41 5.64 26.10
C LEU A 268 -12.12 5.02 27.30
N ASP A 269 -13.44 5.19 27.41
CA ASP A 269 -14.26 4.61 28.49
C ASP A 269 -14.20 3.08 28.54
N SER A 270 -14.06 2.44 27.37
CA SER A 270 -13.94 0.98 27.26
C SER A 270 -12.52 0.46 27.46
N LEU A 271 -11.50 1.31 27.37
CA LEU A 271 -10.09 0.94 27.54
C LEU A 271 -9.60 1.07 28.98
N GLN A 272 -10.36 1.73 29.86
CA GLN A 272 -10.07 1.86 31.29
C GLN A 272 -10.59 0.70 32.16
N LYS A 273 -11.39 -0.19 31.57
CA LYS A 273 -11.91 -1.42 32.20
C LYS A 273 -11.05 -2.63 31.81
#